data_AF-A0A093J0L2-F1
#
_entry.id   AF-A0A093J0L2-F1
#
_cell.length_a   1.000
_cell.length_b   1.000
_cell.length_c   1.000
_cell.angle_alpha   90.00
_cell.angle_beta   90.00
_cell.angle_gamma   90.00
#
_symmetry.space_group_name_H-M   'P 1'
#
loop_
_entity.id
_entity.type
_entity.pdbx_description
1 polymer ?
#
loop_
_entity_poly.entity_id
_entity_poly.type
_entity_poly.pdbx_seq_one_letter_code
_entity_poly.pdbx_strand_id
1 'polypeptide(L)'
;GDMNTGGSLNAQVLHLVAERIRTKAVFQTHLSKFVTWQFDGEYRGDDCTATLTLGNPDLLSESVIMVAHFLQSVTSRLVLGGEMVYHRRPGEEGAIVTLAGKYTALKWVATLNIGYGGAQARYYHKGHQQGS
;
A
#
# COMPACT_ATOMS: atom_id res chain seq x y z
N GLY A 1 21.23 -2.48 0.34
CA GLY A 1 21.37 -2.43 -1.12
C GLY A 1 21.88 -3.78 -1.56
N ASP A 2 21.31 -4.31 -2.63
CA ASP A 2 21.71 -5.58 -3.23
C ASP A 2 22.11 -5.30 -4.68
N MET A 3 23.22 -5.89 -5.14
CA MET A 3 23.78 -5.65 -6.46
C MET A 3 23.87 -6.99 -7.20
N ASN A 4 23.01 -7.18 -8.20
CA ASN A 4 23.11 -8.33 -9.10
C ASN A 4 24.03 -7.99 -10.28
N THR A 5 24.78 -8.98 -10.75
CA THR A 5 25.84 -8.89 -11.78
C THR A 5 25.35 -8.50 -13.19
N GLY A 6 24.09 -8.07 -13.33
CA GLY A 6 23.44 -7.69 -14.59
C GLY A 6 23.25 -6.18 -14.82
N GLY A 7 23.80 -5.32 -13.96
CA GLY A 7 23.69 -3.86 -14.10
C GLY A 7 22.35 -3.27 -13.63
N SER A 8 21.61 -4.00 -12.79
CA SER A 8 20.48 -3.47 -12.04
C SER A 8 20.92 -3.12 -10.61
N LEU A 9 20.63 -1.90 -10.17
CA LEU A 9 20.95 -1.44 -8.82
C LEU A 9 19.65 -1.05 -8.12
N ASN A 10 19.39 -1.68 -6.99
CA ASN A 10 18.28 -1.36 -6.11
C ASN A 10 18.81 -0.73 -4.81
N ALA A 11 18.45 0.52 -4.59
CA ALA A 11 18.69 1.24 -3.36
C ALA A 11 17.35 1.44 -2.65
N GLN A 12 17.27 1.02 -1.39
CA GLN A 12 16.12 1.28 -0.53
C GLN A 12 16.58 2.05 0.69
N VAL A 13 15.94 3.19 0.94
CA VAL A 13 16.16 4.06 2.08
C VAL A 13 14.89 4.04 2.91
N LEU A 14 14.97 3.46 4.09
CA LEU A 14 13.89 3.54 5.08
C LEU A 14 14.28 4.58 6.11
N HIS A 15 13.46 5.61 6.28
CA HIS A 15 13.68 6.65 7.25
C HIS A 15 12.49 6.75 8.20
N LEU A 16 12.74 6.51 9.48
CA LEU A 16 11.76 6.68 10.54
C LEU A 16 11.89 8.12 11.05
N VAL A 17 11.10 9.03 10.49
CA VAL A 17 11.12 10.46 10.85
C VAL A 17 10.59 10.64 12.28
N ALA A 18 9.61 9.83 12.69
CA ALA A 18 9.06 9.80 14.04
C ALA A 18 8.58 8.38 14.38
N GLU A 19 8.35 8.06 15.65
CA GLU A 19 7.72 6.77 16.05
C GLU A 19 6.39 6.51 15.33
N ARG A 20 5.73 7.58 14.89
CA ARG A 20 4.43 7.58 14.20
C ARG A 20 4.52 7.77 12.68
N ILE A 21 5.70 8.13 12.13
CA ILE A 21 5.85 8.46 10.70
C ILE A 21 7.03 7.70 10.12
N ARG A 22 6.74 6.82 9.17
CA ARG A 22 7.71 6.01 8.45
C ARG A 22 7.71 6.39 6.99
N THR A 23 8.83 6.90 6.49
CA THR A 23 9.02 7.13 5.06
C THR A 23 9.97 6.08 4.50
N LYS A 24 9.70 5.63 3.28
CA LYS A 24 10.52 4.67 2.56
C LYS A 24 10.66 5.14 1.14
N ALA A 25 11.89 5.32 0.68
CA ALA A 25 12.18 5.58 -0.71
C ALA A 25 12.89 4.35 -1.29
N VAL A 26 12.50 3.92 -2.47
CA VAL A 26 13.14 2.84 -3.22
C VAL A 26 13.49 3.37 -4.60
N PHE A 27 14.74 3.24 -4.99
CA PHE A 27 15.26 3.60 -6.29
C PHE A 27 15.72 2.32 -6.96
N GLN A 28 15.17 2.02 -8.13
CA GLN A 28 15.63 0.93 -8.97
C GLN A 28 16.13 1.46 -10.31
N THR A 29 17.32 1.02 -10.66
CA THR A 29 17.94 1.29 -11.96
C THR A 29 18.07 -0.03 -12.70
N HIS A 30 17.83 -0.01 -13.99
CA HIS A 30 17.95 -1.20 -14.84
C HIS A 30 18.79 -0.82 -16.06
N LEU A 31 19.98 -1.43 -16.20
CA LEU A 31 20.85 -1.31 -17.39
C LEU A 31 21.04 0.14 -17.87
N SER A 32 21.56 1.01 -16.99
CA SER A 32 21.90 2.42 -17.29
C SER A 32 20.73 3.36 -17.62
N LYS A 33 19.47 2.93 -17.44
CA LYS A 33 18.32 3.85 -17.40
C LYS A 33 17.84 4.03 -15.96
N PHE A 34 17.56 5.27 -15.57
CA PHE A 34 16.77 5.58 -14.38
C PHE A 34 15.35 5.08 -14.66
N VAL A 35 14.93 4.00 -14.00
CA VAL A 35 13.78 3.21 -14.47
C VAL A 35 12.60 3.31 -13.53
N THR A 36 12.77 3.22 -12.21
CA THR A 36 11.66 3.42 -11.27
C THR A 36 12.14 4.00 -9.96
N TRP A 37 11.38 4.95 -9.42
CA TRP A 37 11.47 5.33 -8.00
C TRP A 37 10.11 5.17 -7.36
N GLN A 38 10.11 4.72 -6.12
CA GLN A 38 8.94 4.55 -5.29
C GLN A 38 9.16 5.29 -3.98
N PHE A 39 8.19 6.08 -3.56
CA PHE A 39 8.20 6.78 -2.30
C PHE A 39 6.95 6.41 -1.52
N ASP A 40 7.12 5.78 -0.38
CA ASP A 40 6.06 5.44 0.56
C ASP A 40 6.18 6.34 1.80
N GLY A 41 5.08 6.95 2.21
CA GLY A 41 4.93 7.69 3.46
C GLY A 41 3.80 7.08 4.27
N GLU A 42 4.13 6.44 5.38
CA GLU A 42 3.18 5.84 6.31
C GLU A 42 3.10 6.70 7.57
N TYR A 43 1.89 7.09 7.92
CA TYR A 43 1.52 7.82 9.11
C TYR A 43 0.64 6.91 9.97
N ARG A 44 1.08 6.61 11.18
CA ARG A 44 0.37 5.78 12.15
C ARG A 44 0.08 6.59 13.40
N GLY A 45 -1.15 7.08 13.49
CA GLY A 45 -1.72 7.65 14.70
C GLY A 45 -2.26 6.58 15.65
N ASP A 46 -2.85 7.04 16.75
CA ASP A 46 -3.41 6.16 17.78
C ASP A 46 -4.65 5.38 17.26
N ASP A 47 -5.56 6.06 16.55
CA ASP A 47 -6.81 5.47 16.02
C ASP A 47 -6.88 5.46 14.49
N CYS A 48 -5.83 5.92 13.80
CA CYS A 48 -5.83 6.05 12.35
C CYS A 48 -4.46 5.71 11.76
N THR A 49 -4.44 5.12 10.58
CA THR A 49 -3.24 4.87 9.78
C THR A 49 -3.49 5.37 8.37
N ALA A 50 -2.67 6.28 7.89
CA ALA A 50 -2.69 6.76 6.51
C ALA A 50 -1.38 6.36 5.84
N THR A 51 -1.44 5.88 4.62
CA THR A 51 -0.25 5.52 3.83
C THR A 51 -0.38 6.14 2.46
N LEU A 52 0.67 6.79 2.00
CA LEU A 52 0.74 7.37 0.67
C LEU A 52 1.95 6.78 -0.05
N THR A 53 1.72 6.11 -1.16
CA THR A 53 2.73 5.50 -2.00
C THR A 53 2.70 6.16 -3.38
N LEU A 54 3.82 6.73 -3.78
CA LEU A 54 4.05 7.27 -5.11
C LEU A 54 4.99 6.30 -5.82
N GLY A 55 4.53 5.69 -6.90
CA GLY A 55 5.28 4.73 -7.68
C GLY A 55 5.50 5.22 -9.10
N ASN A 56 6.76 5.14 -9.54
CA ASN A 56 7.15 5.29 -10.93
C ASN A 56 6.59 6.54 -11.64
N PRO A 57 6.84 7.76 -11.14
CA PRO A 57 6.56 8.94 -11.92
C PRO A 57 7.65 9.07 -13.00
N ASP A 58 7.30 8.64 -14.20
CA ASP A 58 8.10 8.79 -15.39
C ASP A 58 7.79 10.16 -16.01
N LEU A 59 8.70 11.12 -15.80
CA LEU A 59 8.56 12.49 -16.32
C LEU A 59 8.60 12.56 -17.85
N LEU A 60 9.21 11.57 -18.51
CA LEU A 60 9.33 11.48 -19.96
C LEU A 60 8.05 10.96 -20.62
N SER A 61 7.37 10.02 -19.96
CA SER A 61 6.16 9.37 -20.43
C SER A 61 4.91 9.90 -19.71
N GLU A 62 5.04 10.99 -18.94
CA GLU A 62 3.98 11.60 -18.11
C GLU A 62 3.14 10.60 -17.31
N SER A 63 3.76 9.49 -16.90
CA SER A 63 3.07 8.39 -16.25
C SER A 63 3.36 8.43 -14.76
N VAL A 64 2.33 8.39 -13.92
CA VAL A 64 2.49 8.37 -12.46
C VAL A 64 1.47 7.44 -11.82
N ILE A 65 1.90 6.71 -10.82
CA ILE A 65 1.01 5.92 -9.96
C ILE A 65 1.07 6.53 -8.57
N MET A 66 -0.07 6.91 -8.03
CA MET A 66 -0.24 7.35 -6.66
C MET A 66 -1.26 6.47 -5.99
N VAL A 67 -0.91 5.92 -4.85
CA VAL A 67 -1.77 5.07 -4.05
C VAL A 67 -1.88 5.68 -2.65
N ALA A 68 -3.08 6.00 -2.23
CA ALA A 68 -3.36 6.52 -0.90
C ALA A 68 -4.25 5.53 -0.17
N HIS A 69 -3.77 4.98 0.94
CA HIS A 69 -4.56 4.16 1.86
C HIS A 69 -4.86 4.97 3.12
N PHE A 70 -6.07 4.81 3.63
CA PHE A 70 -6.50 5.40 4.87
C PHE A 70 -7.30 4.35 5.64
N LEU A 71 -6.91 4.08 6.88
CA LEU A 71 -7.57 3.14 7.78
C LEU A 71 -7.83 3.88 9.08
N GLN A 72 -9.05 3.81 9.57
CA GLN A 72 -9.49 4.39 10.83
C GLN A 72 -10.16 3.32 11.68
N SER A 73 -9.67 3.17 12.91
CA SER A 73 -10.26 2.32 13.91
C SER A 73 -11.45 3.04 14.53
N VAL A 74 -12.67 2.67 14.14
CA VAL A 74 -13.90 3.24 14.71
C VAL A 74 -14.21 2.60 16.06
N THR A 75 -13.83 1.34 16.25
CA THR A 75 -14.03 0.61 17.51
C THR A 75 -12.88 -0.38 17.69
N SER A 76 -12.63 -0.87 18.91
CA SER A 76 -11.58 -1.88 19.19
C SER A 76 -11.68 -3.18 18.35
N ARG A 77 -12.80 -3.37 17.65
CA ARG A 77 -13.08 -4.53 16.78
C ARG A 77 -13.34 -4.15 15.33
N LEU A 78 -13.62 -2.88 15.02
CA LEU A 78 -14.03 -2.44 13.69
C LEU A 78 -13.05 -1.39 13.18
N VAL A 79 -12.39 -1.72 12.09
CA VAL A 79 -11.54 -0.81 11.33
C VAL A 79 -12.18 -0.58 9.99
N LEU A 80 -12.43 0.67 9.63
CA LEU A 80 -12.89 1.06 8.31
C LEU A 80 -11.78 1.81 7.59
N GLY A 81 -11.88 1.93 6.29
CA GLY A 81 -10.89 2.64 5.52
C GLY A 81 -11.21 2.69 4.04
N GLY A 82 -10.28 3.25 3.31
CA GLY A 82 -10.31 3.32 1.87
C GLY A 82 -8.91 3.31 1.30
N GLU A 83 -8.83 2.92 0.05
CA GLU A 83 -7.67 2.95 -0.80
C GLU A 83 -8.05 3.70 -2.06
N MET A 84 -7.22 4.63 -2.49
CA MET A 84 -7.35 5.35 -3.74
C MET A 84 -6.10 5.12 -4.56
N VAL A 85 -6.25 4.49 -5.71
CA VAL A 85 -5.19 4.28 -6.69
C VAL A 85 -5.47 5.22 -7.86
N TYR A 86 -4.66 6.26 -7.97
CA TYR A 86 -4.62 7.11 -9.15
C TYR A 86 -3.48 6.64 -10.05
N HIS A 87 -3.79 6.31 -11.29
CA HIS A 87 -2.80 6.01 -12.32
C HIS A 87 -3.06 6.91 -13.52
N ARG A 88 -2.07 7.72 -13.85
CA ARG A 88 -2.05 8.54 -15.05
C ARG A 88 -1.05 7.91 -16.01
N ARG A 89 -1.49 7.65 -17.23
CA ARG A 89 -0.66 7.23 -18.37
C ARG A 89 -1.07 8.06 -19.59
N PRO A 90 -0.17 8.28 -20.55
CA PRO A 90 -0.49 9.06 -21.75
C PRO A 90 -1.58 8.32 -22.54
N GLY A 91 -2.77 8.92 -22.59
CA GLY A 91 -3.97 8.35 -23.23
C GLY A 91 -4.94 7.61 -22.28
N GLU A 92 -4.57 7.37 -21.01
CA GLU A 92 -5.42 6.68 -20.04
C GLU A 92 -5.23 7.25 -18.63
N GLU A 93 -6.25 7.94 -18.12
CA GLU A 93 -6.33 8.36 -16.72
C GLU A 93 -7.38 7.54 -15.99
N GLY A 94 -6.97 6.91 -14.89
CA GLY A 94 -7.86 6.13 -14.04
C GLY A 94 -7.64 6.46 -12.57
N ALA A 95 -8.76 6.65 -11.86
CA ALA A 95 -8.78 6.72 -10.41
C ALA A 95 -9.69 5.61 -9.90
N ILE A 96 -9.12 4.69 -9.13
CA ILE A 96 -9.85 3.59 -8.50
C ILE A 96 -9.93 3.91 -7.02
N VAL A 97 -11.15 3.99 -6.50
CA VAL A 97 -11.38 4.08 -5.06
C VAL A 97 -11.97 2.75 -4.60
N THR A 98 -11.37 2.20 -3.55
CA THR A 98 -11.75 0.96 -2.89
C THR A 98 -11.99 1.24 -1.43
N LEU A 99 -13.19 1.01 -0.92
CA LEU A 99 -13.49 1.04 0.50
C LEU A 99 -13.13 -0.30 1.13
N ALA A 100 -12.51 -0.27 2.29
CA ALA A 100 -12.08 -1.45 3.04
C ALA A 100 -12.69 -1.41 4.46
N GLY A 101 -13.19 -2.55 4.92
CA GLY A 101 -13.73 -2.73 6.25
C GLY A 101 -13.19 -4.03 6.83
N LYS A 102 -12.72 -3.99 8.07
CA LYS A 102 -12.25 -5.15 8.82
C LYS A 102 -12.98 -5.21 10.16
N TYR A 103 -13.66 -6.31 10.40
CA TYR A 103 -14.29 -6.64 11.66
C TYR A 103 -13.59 -7.82 12.31
N THR A 104 -13.05 -7.61 13.51
CA THR A 104 -12.35 -8.60 14.31
C THR A 104 -13.21 -9.00 15.50
N ALA A 105 -13.84 -10.17 15.41
CA ALA A 105 -14.52 -10.80 16.52
C ALA A 105 -13.56 -11.68 17.33
N LEU A 106 -14.03 -12.21 18.47
CA LEU A 106 -13.22 -13.05 19.37
C LEU A 106 -12.64 -14.32 18.70
N LYS A 107 -13.35 -14.89 17.73
CA LYS A 107 -12.97 -16.17 17.08
C LYS A 107 -12.81 -16.07 15.56
N TRP A 108 -13.20 -14.96 14.96
CA TRP A 108 -13.21 -14.78 13.51
C TRP A 108 -12.90 -13.34 13.11
N VAL A 109 -12.38 -13.18 11.91
CA VAL A 109 -12.11 -11.89 11.29
C VAL A 109 -12.82 -11.88 9.95
N ALA A 110 -13.69 -10.89 9.73
CA ALA A 110 -14.22 -10.60 8.41
C ALA A 110 -13.53 -9.36 7.86
N THR A 111 -13.22 -9.40 6.57
CA THR A 111 -12.77 -8.24 5.82
C THR A 111 -13.65 -8.10 4.60
N LEU A 112 -13.99 -6.87 4.26
CA LEU A 112 -14.83 -6.52 3.13
C LEU A 112 -14.13 -5.38 2.40
N ASN A 113 -13.77 -5.59 1.14
CA ASN A 113 -13.22 -4.56 0.28
C ASN A 113 -14.19 -4.37 -0.90
N ILE A 114 -14.60 -3.14 -1.17
CA ILE A 114 -15.55 -2.80 -2.23
C ILE A 114 -14.91 -1.68 -3.04
N GLY A 115 -14.63 -1.93 -4.31
CA GLY A 115 -14.04 -0.92 -5.19
C GLY A 115 -14.64 -0.92 -6.58
N TYR A 116 -14.11 -0.06 -7.43
CA TYR A 116 -14.59 0.17 -8.80
C TYR A 116 -14.68 -1.11 -9.65
N GLY A 117 -13.85 -2.13 -9.36
CA GLY A 117 -13.82 -3.42 -10.07
C GLY A 117 -14.57 -4.57 -9.39
N GLY A 118 -15.21 -4.35 -8.24
CA GLY A 118 -15.99 -5.38 -7.54
C GLY A 118 -15.84 -5.37 -6.03
N ALA A 119 -16.57 -6.28 -5.38
CA ALA A 119 -16.54 -6.49 -3.95
C ALA A 119 -15.87 -7.84 -3.62
N GLN A 120 -14.88 -7.81 -2.73
CA GLN A 120 -14.27 -8.99 -2.15
C GLN A 120 -14.55 -9.03 -0.66
N ALA A 121 -15.27 -10.06 -0.22
CA ALA A 121 -15.38 -10.40 1.19
C ALA A 121 -14.45 -11.58 1.49
N ARG A 122 -13.65 -11.48 2.56
CA ARG A 122 -12.91 -12.62 3.12
C ARG A 122 -13.33 -12.84 4.55
N TYR A 123 -13.57 -14.09 4.87
CA TYR A 123 -13.87 -14.54 6.21
C TYR A 123 -12.77 -15.51 6.68
N TYR A 124 -12.15 -15.18 7.80
CA TYR A 124 -11.13 -16.00 8.43
C TYR A 124 -11.64 -16.46 9.80
N HIS A 125 -11.68 -17.76 10.02
CA HIS A 125 -12.02 -18.35 11.32
C HIS A 125 -10.78 -18.99 11.91
N LYS A 126 -10.42 -18.66 13.15
CA LYS A 126 -9.37 -19.41 13.85
C LYS A 126 -9.94 -20.79 14.19
N GLY A 127 -9.64 -21.77 13.34
CA GLY A 127 -9.87 -23.18 13.64
C GLY A 127 -8.99 -23.60 14.82
N HIS A 128 -9.57 -24.38 15.73
CA HIS A 128 -8.91 -25.00 16.87
C HIS A 128 -7.54 -25.57 16.46
N GLN A 129 -6.50 -25.34 17.26
CA GLN A 129 -5.27 -26.13 17.21
C GLN A 129 -5.66 -27.61 17.31
N GLN A 130 -5.58 -28.35 16.20
CA GLN A 130 -5.44 -29.79 16.26
C GLN A 130 -4.00 -30.05 16.68
N GLY A 131 -3.82 -30.27 17.99
CA GLY A 131 -2.62 -30.86 18.53
C GLY A 131 -2.43 -32.24 17.91
N SER A 132 -1.28 -32.41 17.27
CA SER A 132 -0.71 -33.73 16.96
C SER A 132 -0.07 -34.32 18.20
#